data_AF-A0ABD2NVE6-F1
#
_entry.id   AF-A0ABD2NVE6-F1
#
_cell.length_a   1.000
_cell.length_b   1.000
_cell.length_c   1.000
_cell.angle_alpha   90.00
_cell.angle_beta   90.00
_cell.angle_gamma   90.00
#
_symmetry.space_group_name_H-M   'P 1'
#
loop_
_entity.id
_entity.type
_entity.pdbx_description
1 polymer ?
#
loop_
_entity_poly.entity_id
_entity_poly.type
_entity_poly.pdbx_seq_one_letter_code
_entity_poly.pdbx_strand_id
1 'polypeptide(L)'
;MQLMNERHLLKNVPDRYKEVDTIIRSKIKEAKVKWTQEQCDKAERLHRPHDLFNFHKKVKEITSTGRKTSITMIKNEQGNPILEPDKLKRI
;
A
#
# COMPACT_ATOMS: atom_id res chain seq x y z
N MET A 1 -18.65 9.38 -8.48
CA MET A 1 -19.41 8.13 -8.28
C MET A 1 -20.21 7.66 -9.50
N GLN A 2 -20.49 8.49 -10.50
CA GLN A 2 -21.36 8.14 -11.65
C GLN A 2 -20.97 6.85 -12.38
N LEU A 3 -19.69 6.65 -12.74
CA LEU A 3 -19.23 5.45 -13.46
C LEU A 3 -19.40 4.15 -12.66
N MET A 4 -19.27 4.19 -11.34
CA MET A 4 -19.46 3.00 -10.50
C MET A 4 -20.94 2.58 -10.46
N ASN A 5 -21.85 3.56 -10.37
CA ASN A 5 -23.29 3.32 -10.43
C ASN A 5 -23.69 2.80 -11.81
N GLU A 6 -23.13 3.36 -12.87
CA GLU A 6 -23.36 2.92 -14.25
C GLU A 6 -22.90 1.46 -14.47
N ARG A 7 -21.72 1.10 -13.95
CA ARG A 7 -21.24 -0.29 -13.95
C ARG A 7 -22.19 -1.24 -13.20
N HIS A 8 -22.80 -0.79 -12.10
CA HIS A 8 -23.77 -1.61 -11.36
C HIS A 8 -25.04 -1.87 -12.18
N LEU A 9 -25.51 -0.89 -12.96
CA LEU A 9 -26.69 -1.01 -13.82
C LEU A 9 -26.43 -1.90 -15.04
N LEU A 10 -25.20 -1.93 -15.55
CA LEU A 10 -24.82 -2.66 -16.76
C LEU A 10 -24.40 -4.12 -16.53
N LYS A 11 -24.60 -4.69 -15.33
CA LYS A 11 -24.17 -6.06 -14.98
C LYS A 11 -24.61 -7.14 -15.98
N ASN A 12 -25.77 -6.96 -16.61
CA ASN A 12 -26.35 -7.93 -17.55
C ASN A 12 -26.07 -7.58 -19.02
N VAL A 13 -25.27 -6.54 -19.29
CA VAL A 13 -24.88 -6.11 -20.64
C VAL A 13 -23.35 -6.18 -20.75
N PRO A 14 -22.79 -7.35 -21.15
CA PRO A 14 -21.36 -7.64 -21.00
C PRO A 14 -20.43 -6.65 -21.69
N ASP A 15 -20.79 -6.19 -22.89
CA ASP A 15 -19.93 -5.30 -23.68
C ASP A 15 -19.84 -3.90 -23.05
N ARG A 16 -20.99 -3.31 -22.72
CA ARG A 16 -21.04 -2.01 -22.04
C ARG A 16 -20.44 -2.06 -20.63
N TYR A 17 -20.60 -3.18 -19.93
CA TYR A 17 -19.96 -3.38 -18.64
C TYR A 17 -18.43 -3.32 -18.75
N LYS A 18 -17.85 -3.99 -19.76
CA LYS A 18 -16.40 -4.00 -20.00
C LYS A 18 -15.89 -2.61 -20.37
N GLU A 19 -16.63 -1.86 -21.18
CA GLU A 19 -16.29 -0.47 -21.53
C GLU A 19 -16.22 0.41 -20.27
N VAL A 20 -17.25 0.38 -19.42
CA VAL A 20 -17.27 1.18 -18.19
C VAL A 20 -16.20 0.71 -17.20
N ASP A 21 -15.98 -0.59 -17.05
CA ASP A 21 -14.89 -1.14 -16.21
C ASP A 21 -13.51 -0.67 -16.71
N THR A 22 -13.31 -0.60 -18.03
CA THR A 22 -12.08 -0.10 -18.64
C THR A 22 -11.85 1.37 -18.32
N ILE A 23 -12.88 2.20 -18.43
CA ILE A 23 -12.81 3.62 -18.08
C ILE A 23 -12.49 3.79 -16.59
N ILE A 24 -13.15 3.02 -15.71
CA ILE A 24 -12.91 3.06 -14.27
C ILE A 24 -11.44 2.70 -13.97
N ARG A 25 -10.92 1.61 -14.55
CA ARG A 25 -9.53 1.20 -14.37
C ARG A 25 -8.55 2.26 -14.86
N SER A 26 -8.85 2.88 -16.00
CA SER A 26 -8.05 3.98 -16.55
C SER A 26 -7.98 5.16 -15.57
N LYS A 27 -9.13 5.60 -15.03
CA LYS A 27 -9.17 6.69 -14.03
C LYS A 27 -8.47 6.31 -12.73
N ILE A 28 -8.57 5.05 -12.27
CA ILE A 28 -7.81 4.57 -11.12
C ILE A 28 -6.30 4.65 -11.39
N LYS A 29 -5.86 4.25 -12.59
CA LYS A 29 -4.45 4.33 -12.99
C LYS A 29 -3.98 5.78 -13.02
N GLU A 30 -4.73 6.68 -13.62
CA GLU A 30 -4.43 8.12 -13.66
C GLU A 30 -4.31 8.69 -12.24
N ALA A 31 -5.28 8.40 -11.37
CA ALA A 31 -5.26 8.86 -9.98
C ALA A 31 -4.03 8.35 -9.21
N LYS A 32 -3.65 7.09 -9.41
CA LYS A 32 -2.43 6.51 -8.82
C LYS A 32 -1.17 7.22 -9.32
N VAL A 33 -1.05 7.43 -10.63
CA VAL A 33 0.09 8.13 -11.23
C VAL A 33 0.19 9.55 -10.69
N LYS A 34 -0.93 10.29 -10.67
CA LYS A 34 -0.98 11.65 -10.14
C LYS A 34 -0.56 11.71 -8.68
N TRP A 35 -1.09 10.81 -7.85
CA TRP A 35 -0.71 10.72 -6.44
C TRP A 35 0.80 10.45 -6.29
N THR A 36 1.34 9.48 -7.03
CA THR A 36 2.78 9.16 -6.97
C THR A 36 3.63 10.37 -7.36
N GLN A 37 3.28 11.07 -8.44
CA GLN A 37 3.98 12.28 -8.88
C GLN A 37 3.99 13.35 -7.78
N GLU A 38 2.82 13.64 -7.20
CA GLU A 38 2.70 14.61 -6.10
C GLU A 38 3.55 14.22 -4.87
N GLN A 39 3.71 12.92 -4.60
CA GLN A 39 4.59 12.49 -3.51
C GLN A 39 6.07 12.62 -3.86
N CYS A 40 6.47 12.34 -5.10
CA CYS A 40 7.84 12.56 -5.58
C CYS A 40 8.22 14.03 -5.49
N ASP A 41 7.36 14.93 -5.97
CA ASP A 41 7.58 16.38 -5.90
C ASP A 41 7.78 16.86 -4.45
N LYS A 42 7.02 16.29 -3.50
CA LYS A 42 7.18 16.59 -2.06
C LYS A 42 8.52 16.09 -1.52
N ALA A 43 8.96 14.90 -1.93
CA ALA A 43 10.25 14.36 -1.52
C ALA A 43 11.40 15.22 -2.07
N GLU A 44 11.37 15.62 -3.33
CA GLU A 44 12.39 16.49 -3.93
C GLU A 44 12.50 17.85 -3.23
N ARG A 45 11.38 18.41 -2.79
CA ARG A 45 11.37 19.64 -1.97
C ARG A 45 12.05 19.47 -0.61
N LEU A 46 11.98 18.28 0.00
CA LEU A 46 12.69 17.94 1.24
C LEU A 46 14.18 17.67 1.01
N HIS A 47 14.54 17.17 -0.18
CA HIS A 47 15.93 16.97 -0.56
C HIS A 47 16.68 18.30 -0.75
N ARG A 48 16.00 19.33 -1.31
CA ARG A 48 16.60 20.65 -1.59
C ARG A 48 17.27 21.34 -0.38
N PRO A 49 16.68 21.37 0.83
CA PRO A 49 17.33 21.90 2.03
C PRO A 49 18.33 20.95 2.71
N HIS A 50 18.74 19.83 2.07
CA HIS A 50 19.55 18.76 2.68
C HIS A 50 18.91 18.09 3.90
N ASP A 51 17.57 18.10 3.98
CA ASP A 51 16.84 17.38 5.02
C ASP A 51 16.75 15.88 4.69
N LEU A 52 17.90 15.22 4.79
CA LEU A 52 18.09 13.79 4.50
C LEU A 52 17.18 12.90 5.36
N PHE A 53 16.91 13.30 6.60
CA PHE A 53 16.06 12.55 7.52
C PHE A 53 14.61 12.52 7.03
N ASN A 54 14.02 13.69 6.78
CA ASN A 54 12.63 13.76 6.34
C ASN A 54 12.46 13.27 4.91
N PHE A 55 13.45 13.47 4.04
CA PHE A 55 13.48 12.86 2.71
C PHE A 55 13.42 11.34 2.78
N HIS A 56 14.29 10.70 3.55
CA HIS A 56 14.32 9.25 3.70
C HIS A 56 13.04 8.69 4.34
N LYS A 57 12.49 9.39 5.35
CA LYS A 57 11.18 9.06 5.93
C LYS A 57 10.08 9.10 4.85
N LYS A 58 10.06 10.16 4.04
CA LYS A 58 9.06 10.34 2.98
C LYS A 58 9.18 9.28 1.88
N VAL A 59 10.39 8.95 1.46
CA VAL A 59 10.64 7.86 0.50
C VAL A 59 10.11 6.54 1.04
N LYS A 60 10.38 6.19 2.31
CA LYS A 60 9.85 4.97 2.93
C LYS A 60 8.32 4.92 2.97
N GLU A 61 7.65 6.05 3.22
CA GLU A 61 6.19 6.14 3.18
C GLU A 61 5.64 5.86 1.77
N ILE A 62 6.27 6.43 0.74
CA ILE A 62 5.83 6.28 -0.67
C ILE A 62 6.02 4.85 -1.15
N THR A 63 7.19 4.27 -0.89
CA THR A 63 7.55 2.95 -1.42
C THR A 63 6.95 1.80 -0.62
N SER A 64 6.30 2.07 0.52
CA SER A 64 5.76 1.05 1.44
C SER A 64 6.79 -0.04 1.78
N THR A 65 8.09 0.29 1.76
CA THR A 65 9.18 -0.65 2.08
C THR A 65 9.19 -1.01 3.57
N GLY A 66 8.37 -0.35 4.38
CA GLY A 66 7.89 -0.88 5.64
C GLY A 66 6.99 -2.09 5.39
N ARG A 67 7.58 -3.22 4.95
CA ARG A 67 6.93 -4.52 5.03
C ARG A 67 6.31 -4.64 6.43
N LYS A 68 5.10 -5.18 6.51
CA LYS A 68 4.65 -5.79 7.76
C LYS A 68 5.77 -6.77 8.13
N THR A 69 6.61 -6.43 9.09
CA THR A 69 7.41 -7.44 9.77
C THR A 69 6.37 -8.42 10.27
N SER A 70 6.24 -9.55 9.59
CA SER A 70 5.62 -10.71 10.19
C SER A 70 6.37 -10.83 11.50
N ILE A 71 5.68 -10.60 12.61
CA ILE A 71 6.21 -10.92 13.92
C ILE A 71 6.56 -12.39 13.78
N THR A 72 7.85 -12.69 13.73
CA THR A 72 8.34 -14.06 13.75
C THR A 72 7.92 -14.58 15.11
N MET A 73 6.76 -15.25 15.12
CA MET A 73 6.20 -15.86 16.30
C MET A 73 7.22 -16.86 16.80
N ILE A 74 7.82 -16.58 17.96
CA ILE A 74 8.79 -17.48 18.57
C ILE A 74 8.02 -18.74 18.96
N LYS A 75 8.42 -19.87 18.40
CA LYS A 75 7.82 -21.19 18.64
C LYS A 75 8.74 -21.99 19.55
N ASN A 76 8.17 -22.83 20.41
CA ASN A 76 8.92 -23.84 21.13
C ASN A 76 9.31 -25.01 20.17
N GLU A 77 10.11 -25.96 20.66
CA GLU A 77 10.53 -27.15 19.89
C GLU A 77 9.35 -28.02 19.40
N GLN A 78 8.17 -27.87 20.00
CA GLN A 78 6.93 -28.56 19.63
C GLN A 78 6.07 -27.74 18.64
N GLY A 79 6.55 -26.59 18.17
CA GLY A 79 5.87 -25.75 17.18
C GLY A 79 4.78 -24.83 17.74
N ASN A 80 4.58 -24.78 19.06
CA ASN A 80 3.57 -23.95 19.72
C ASN A 80 4.08 -22.52 19.97
N PRO A 81 3.25 -21.48 19.80
CA PRO A 81 3.62 -20.09 20.04
C PRO A 81 3.90 -19.80 21.51
N ILE A 82 5.02 -19.13 21.80
CA ILE A 82 5.36 -18.68 23.15
C ILE A 82 4.64 -17.35 23.39
N LEU A 83 3.55 -17.40 24.15
CA LEU A 83 2.70 -16.24 24.48
C LEU A 83 3.05 -15.63 25.86
N GLU A 84 3.89 -16.29 26.66
CA GLU A 84 4.24 -15.88 28.02
C GLU A 84 5.76 -15.70 28.17
N PRO A 85 6.22 -14.60 28.79
CA PRO A 85 7.65 -14.30 28.97
C PRO A 85 8.39 -15.24 29.95
N ASP A 86 7.66 -16.04 30.74
CA ASP A 86 8.22 -16.88 31.82
C ASP A 86 8.94 -18.15 31.35
N LYS A 87 9.11 -18.35 30.03
CA LYS A 87 9.88 -19.48 29.47
C LYS A 87 11.11 -19.04 28.66
N LEU A 88 11.56 -17.79 28.80
CA LEU A 88 12.83 -17.35 28.24
C LEU A 88 14.01 -17.90 29.06
N LYS A 89 14.49 -19.11 28.71
CA LYS A 89 15.88 -19.48 29.05
C LYS A 89 16.80 -18.63 28.17
N ARG A 90 17.46 -17.64 28.77
CA ARG A 90 18.62 -16.99 28.17
C ARG A 90 19.74 -18.02 28.06
N ILE A 91 20.22 -18.25 26.84
CA ILE A 91 21.56 -18.78 26.56
C ILE A 91 22.45 -17.56 26.30
#